data_AF-A0A679HTB9-F1
#
_entry.id   AF-A0A679HTB9-F1
#
_cell.length_a   1.000
_cell.length_b   1.000
_cell.length_c   1.000
_cell.angle_alpha   90.00
_cell.angle_beta   90.00
_cell.angle_gamma   90.00
#
_symmetry.space_group_name_H-M   'P 1'
#
loop_
_entity.id
_entity.type
_entity.pdbx_description
1 polymer ?
#
loop_
_entity_poly.entity_id
_entity_poly.type
_entity_poly.pdbx_seq_one_letter_code
_entity_poly.pdbx_strand_id
1 'polypeptide(L)'
;MRDNYQAIMERCRAFDELIYDDAERQAAKYAEICSASYRQVISAHKLFTDKEGNLLWFSKENNSNGCVNTVDLTYPSAPLFLVYNPELQKAMMTSIFEYSASGRWNKPFPAYTI
;
A
#
# COMPACT_ATOMS: atom_id res chain seq x y z
N MET A 1 1.14 -1.89 23.49
CA MET A 1 2.01 -0.97 22.72
C MET A 1 3.24 -0.55 23.51
N ARG A 2 3.11 -0.21 24.82
CA ARG A 2 4.26 0.19 25.66
C ARG A 2 5.31 -0.92 25.82
N ASP A 3 4.89 -2.16 26.03
CA ASP A 3 5.83 -3.26 26.39
C ASP A 3 6.69 -3.76 25.21
N ASN A 4 6.30 -3.45 23.96
CA ASN A 4 7.01 -3.86 22.75
C ASN A 4 7.61 -2.68 21.97
N TYR A 5 7.60 -1.47 22.54
CA TYR A 5 8.00 -0.26 21.82
C TYR A 5 9.43 -0.38 21.26
N GLN A 6 10.38 -0.78 22.09
CA GLN A 6 11.78 -0.88 21.69
C GLN A 6 11.97 -1.89 20.54
N ALA A 7 11.41 -3.10 20.68
CA ALA A 7 11.50 -4.13 19.64
C ALA A 7 10.82 -3.69 18.32
N ILE A 8 9.71 -2.93 18.39
CA ILE A 8 9.07 -2.37 17.20
C ILE A 8 9.98 -1.33 16.54
N MET A 9 10.56 -0.40 17.31
CA MET A 9 11.44 0.63 16.78
C MET A 9 12.73 0.05 16.17
N GLU A 10 13.29 -1.00 16.77
CA GLU A 10 14.44 -1.73 16.21
C GLU A 10 14.11 -2.33 14.85
N ARG A 11 12.94 -2.98 14.71
CA ARG A 11 12.48 -3.50 13.42
C ARG A 11 12.23 -2.40 12.39
N CYS A 12 11.65 -1.27 12.79
CA CYS A 12 11.45 -0.13 11.89
C CYS A 12 12.78 0.42 11.38
N ARG A 13 13.78 0.60 12.26
CA ARG A 13 15.12 1.08 11.88
C ARG A 13 15.82 0.12 10.94
N ALA A 14 15.83 -1.17 11.26
CA ALA A 14 16.45 -2.18 10.39
C ALA A 14 15.80 -2.22 9.00
N PHE A 15 14.49 -1.97 8.92
CA PHE A 15 13.77 -1.93 7.65
C PHE A 15 14.02 -0.63 6.86
N ASP A 16 14.11 0.52 7.55
CA ASP A 16 14.54 1.79 6.94
C ASP A 16 15.95 1.67 6.34
N GLU A 17 16.89 1.06 7.08
CA GLU A 17 18.26 0.77 6.62
C GLU A 17 18.26 -0.13 5.39
N LEU A 18 17.47 -1.21 5.39
CA LEU A 18 17.36 -2.11 4.24
C LEU A 18 16.94 -1.37 2.96
N ILE A 19 15.92 -0.52 3.02
CA ILE A 19 15.45 0.24 1.86
C ILE A 19 16.53 1.21 1.37
N TYR A 20 17.18 1.91 2.30
CA TYR A 20 18.20 2.90 1.95
C TYR A 20 19.43 2.22 1.33
N ASP A 21 19.99 1.22 2.00
CA ASP A 21 21.21 0.54 1.59
C ASP A 21 21.07 -0.17 0.24
N ASP A 22 19.92 -0.77 -0.03
CA ASP A 22 19.66 -1.41 -1.34
C ASP A 22 19.64 -0.39 -2.48
N ALA A 23 19.10 0.80 -2.25
CA ALA A 23 19.02 1.87 -3.25
C ALA A 23 20.30 2.72 -3.34
N GLU A 24 21.06 2.86 -2.25
CA GLU A 24 22.32 3.61 -2.20
C GLU A 24 23.38 2.98 -3.11
N ARG A 25 23.35 1.65 -3.28
CA ARG A 25 24.17 0.91 -4.26
C ARG A 25 24.09 1.50 -5.67
N GLN A 26 23.01 2.21 -6.00
CA GLN A 26 22.85 2.94 -7.25
C GLN A 26 23.23 4.42 -7.13
N ALA A 27 22.67 5.14 -6.15
CA ALA A 27 23.04 6.51 -5.82
C ALA A 27 22.39 6.96 -4.50
N ALA A 28 23.10 7.73 -3.68
CA ALA A 28 22.57 8.29 -2.43
C ALA A 28 21.27 9.09 -2.62
N LYS A 29 21.20 9.95 -3.64
CA LYS A 29 19.98 10.72 -3.93
C LYS A 29 18.80 9.84 -4.36
N TYR A 30 19.07 8.71 -5.00
CA TYR A 30 18.03 7.75 -5.36
C TYR A 30 17.50 7.03 -4.10
N ALA A 31 18.39 6.67 -3.17
CA ALA A 31 18.02 6.09 -1.88
C ALA A 31 17.11 6.99 -1.05
N GLU A 32 17.39 8.30 -1.02
CA GLU A 32 16.51 9.28 -0.36
C GLU A 32 15.11 9.31 -0.98
N ILE A 33 15.01 9.29 -2.32
CA ILE A 33 13.72 9.26 -3.03
C ILE A 33 12.98 7.96 -2.70
N CYS A 34 13.62 6.80 -2.79
CA CYS A 34 13.00 5.51 -2.46
C CYS A 34 12.48 5.46 -1.03
N SER A 35 13.27 5.96 -0.07
CA SER A 35 12.88 6.03 1.34
C SER A 35 11.65 6.94 1.54
N ALA A 36 11.64 8.12 0.93
CA ALA A 36 10.50 9.03 0.99
C ALA A 36 9.26 8.45 0.30
N SER A 37 9.41 7.84 -0.88
CA SER A 37 8.32 7.19 -1.62
C SER A 37 7.70 6.05 -0.84
N TYR A 38 8.51 5.19 -0.22
CA TYR A 38 8.00 4.10 0.62
C TYR A 38 7.12 4.65 1.76
N ARG A 39 7.62 5.64 2.49
CA ARG A 39 6.89 6.27 3.60
C ARG A 39 5.59 6.90 3.12
N GLN A 40 5.63 7.60 1.99
CA GLN A 40 4.45 8.23 1.39
C GLN A 40 3.41 7.17 1.03
N VAL A 41 3.80 6.11 0.32
CA VAL A 41 2.91 5.03 -0.09
C VAL A 41 2.27 4.39 1.15
N ILE A 42 3.05 3.95 2.14
CA ILE A 42 2.49 3.31 3.34
C ILE A 42 1.56 4.24 4.11
N SER A 43 1.91 5.53 4.25
CA SER A 43 1.07 6.51 4.95
C SER A 43 -0.26 6.80 4.25
N ALA A 44 -0.30 6.65 2.92
CA ALA A 44 -1.50 6.86 2.13
C ALA A 44 -2.47 5.68 2.19
N HIS A 45 -2.13 4.61 2.90
CA HIS A 45 -2.97 3.41 3.00
C HIS A 45 -3.45 3.15 4.42
N LYS A 46 -4.57 2.44 4.52
CA LYS A 46 -5.15 2.04 5.81
C LYS A 46 -5.57 0.58 5.79
N LEU A 47 -5.21 -0.15 6.84
CA LEU A 47 -5.51 -1.56 7.03
C LEU A 47 -6.82 -1.72 7.78
N PHE A 48 -7.67 -2.58 7.24
CA PHE A 48 -8.91 -3.03 7.83
C PHE A 48 -9.02 -4.54 7.75
N THR A 49 -9.97 -5.08 8.50
CA THR A 49 -10.41 -6.46 8.40
C THR A 49 -11.91 -6.44 8.22
N ASP A 50 -12.43 -7.20 7.25
CA ASP A 50 -13.86 -7.35 7.06
C ASP A 50 -14.48 -8.30 8.10
N LYS A 51 -15.76 -8.66 7.90
CA LYS A 51 -16.49 -9.54 8.83
C LYS A 51 -16.08 -11.00 8.68
N GLU A 52 -15.62 -11.41 7.50
CA GLU A 52 -15.13 -12.76 7.21
C GLU A 52 -13.66 -12.96 7.64
N GLY A 53 -12.95 -11.89 8.02
CA GLY A 53 -11.57 -11.92 8.45
C GLY A 53 -10.55 -11.63 7.35
N ASN A 54 -10.98 -11.21 6.15
CA ASN A 54 -10.06 -10.84 5.09
C ASN A 54 -9.43 -9.48 5.38
N LEU A 55 -8.16 -9.33 5.00
CA LEU A 55 -7.48 -8.05 5.03
C LEU A 55 -7.97 -7.17 3.87
N LEU A 56 -8.19 -5.89 4.18
CA LEU A 56 -8.48 -4.84 3.22
C LEU A 56 -7.46 -3.71 3.39
N TRP A 57 -6.75 -3.36 2.32
CA TRP A 57 -5.70 -2.34 2.35
C TRP A 57 -6.09 -1.23 1.39
N PHE A 58 -6.64 -0.14 1.92
CA PHE A 58 -7.22 0.92 1.09
C PHE A 58 -6.27 2.08 0.93
N SER A 59 -5.94 2.45 -0.31
CA SER A 59 -5.26 3.70 -0.62
C SER A 59 -6.22 4.89 -0.55
N LYS A 60 -5.70 6.06 -0.18
CA LYS A 60 -6.39 7.34 -0.32
C LYS A 60 -5.65 8.17 -1.35
N GLU A 61 -6.36 8.56 -2.41
CA GLU A 61 -5.85 9.51 -3.37
C GLU A 61 -5.62 10.87 -2.69
N ASN A 62 -4.57 11.57 -3.11
CA ASN A 62 -4.12 12.85 -2.58
C ASN A 62 -5.16 13.99 -2.77
N ASN A 63 -4.86 15.00 -3.59
CA ASN A 63 -5.55 16.29 -3.58
C ASN A 63 -6.37 16.53 -4.85
N SER A 64 -6.60 15.48 -5.64
CA SER A 64 -7.43 15.53 -6.84
C SER A 64 -8.90 15.45 -6.47
N ASN A 65 -9.36 14.28 -6.02
CA ASN A 65 -10.78 14.02 -5.74
C ASN A 65 -11.01 13.17 -4.47
N GLY A 66 -9.94 12.84 -3.75
CA GLY A 66 -10.02 12.01 -2.55
C GLY A 66 -10.67 10.66 -2.81
N CYS A 67 -10.44 10.05 -3.97
CA CYS A 67 -10.94 8.71 -4.24
C CYS A 67 -10.25 7.69 -3.31
N VAL A 68 -10.90 6.55 -3.09
CA VAL A 68 -10.40 5.48 -2.23
C VAL A 68 -10.16 4.25 -3.09
N ASN A 69 -9.00 3.64 -2.90
CA ASN A 69 -8.59 2.39 -3.54
C ASN A 69 -8.78 2.41 -5.07
N THR A 70 -8.23 3.44 -5.71
CA THR A 70 -8.29 3.55 -7.17
C THR A 70 -7.33 2.58 -7.84
N VAL A 71 -7.76 2.01 -8.97
CA VAL A 71 -7.00 0.97 -9.67
C VAL A 71 -5.70 1.53 -10.27
N ASP A 72 -5.72 2.77 -10.72
CA ASP A 72 -4.59 3.47 -11.32
C ASP A 72 -3.51 3.88 -10.31
N LEU A 73 -3.82 3.93 -9.00
CA LEU A 73 -2.82 4.03 -7.94
C LEU A 73 -2.36 2.64 -7.46
N THR A 74 -3.27 1.66 -7.47
CA THR A 74 -2.98 0.28 -7.08
C THR A 74 -1.93 -0.34 -8.01
N TYR A 75 -2.06 -0.16 -9.32
CA TYR A 75 -1.13 -0.72 -10.30
C TYR A 75 0.33 -0.24 -10.14
N PRO A 76 0.64 1.07 -10.13
CA PRO A 76 2.01 1.55 -9.98
C PRO A 76 2.60 1.33 -8.59
N SER A 77 1.77 1.18 -7.54
CA SER A 77 2.25 0.85 -6.20
C SER A 77 2.46 -0.65 -5.96
N ALA A 78 1.93 -1.51 -6.84
CA ALA A 78 2.00 -2.96 -6.68
C ALA A 78 3.41 -3.53 -6.54
N PRO A 79 4.45 -3.08 -7.27
CA PRO A 79 5.81 -3.60 -7.11
C PRO A 79 6.32 -3.49 -5.67
N LEU A 80 6.00 -2.40 -4.96
CA LEU A 80 6.41 -2.20 -3.57
C LEU A 80 5.82 -3.29 -2.66
N PHE A 81 4.52 -3.57 -2.80
CA PHE A 81 3.86 -4.59 -1.97
C PHE A 81 4.25 -6.01 -2.37
N LEU A 82 4.46 -6.28 -3.66
CA LEU A 82 4.94 -7.58 -4.11
C LEU A 82 6.34 -7.91 -3.56
N VAL A 83 7.21 -6.89 -3.42
CA VAL A 83 8.55 -7.07 -2.85
C VAL A 83 8.50 -7.23 -1.34
N TYR A 84 7.75 -6.37 -0.62
CA TYR A 84 7.85 -6.29 0.84
C TYR A 84 6.74 -7.03 1.60
N ASN A 85 5.53 -7.13 1.05
CA ASN A 85 4.41 -7.82 1.70
C ASN A 85 3.26 -8.16 0.71
N PRO A 86 3.28 -9.36 0.09
CA PRO A 86 2.27 -9.78 -0.88
C PRO A 86 0.84 -9.84 -0.32
N GLU A 87 0.67 -10.04 0.99
CA GLU A 87 -0.66 -10.04 1.61
C GLU A 87 -1.32 -8.66 1.54
N LEU A 88 -0.54 -7.57 1.60
CA LEU A 88 -1.07 -6.22 1.38
C LEU A 88 -1.49 -6.01 -0.07
N GLN A 89 -0.73 -6.55 -1.05
CA GLN A 89 -1.15 -6.50 -2.45
C GLN A 89 -2.48 -7.24 -2.66
N LYS A 90 -2.60 -8.45 -2.10
CA LYS A 90 -3.84 -9.21 -2.14
C LYS A 90 -4.98 -8.42 -1.51
N ALA A 91 -4.75 -7.81 -0.34
CA ALA A 91 -5.74 -7.00 0.37
C ALA A 91 -6.23 -5.76 -0.41
N MET A 92 -5.38 -5.13 -1.24
CA MET A 92 -5.82 -4.06 -2.16
C MET A 92 -6.77 -4.61 -3.23
N MET A 93 -6.45 -5.78 -3.79
CA MET A 93 -7.20 -6.40 -4.89
C MET A 93 -8.54 -7.00 -4.45
N THR A 94 -8.62 -7.55 -3.23
CA THR A 94 -9.83 -8.19 -2.70
C THR A 94 -11.07 -7.33 -2.91
N SER A 95 -11.02 -6.09 -2.43
CA SER A 95 -12.14 -5.16 -2.51
C SER A 95 -12.50 -4.72 -3.94
N ILE A 96 -11.51 -4.61 -4.82
CA ILE A 96 -11.72 -4.29 -6.25
C ILE A 96 -12.49 -5.43 -6.91
N PHE A 97 -12.08 -6.67 -6.66
CA PHE A 97 -12.73 -7.86 -7.22
C PHE A 97 -14.13 -8.07 -6.66
N GLU A 98 -14.32 -7.92 -5.36
CA GLU A 98 -15.64 -8.01 -4.73
C GLU A 98 -16.61 -6.95 -5.25
N TYR A 99 -16.17 -5.69 -5.34
CA TYR A 99 -17.00 -4.62 -5.88
C TYR A 99 -17.37 -4.90 -7.34
N SER A 100 -16.41 -5.34 -8.16
CA SER A 100 -16.64 -5.70 -9.56
C SER A 100 -17.61 -6.88 -9.70
N ALA A 101 -17.51 -7.89 -8.83
CA ALA A 101 -18.40 -9.05 -8.84
C ALA A 101 -19.81 -8.76 -8.29
N SER A 102 -19.96 -7.72 -7.46
CA SER A 102 -21.23 -7.39 -6.80
C SER A 102 -22.34 -6.91 -7.73
N GLY A 103 -22.02 -6.56 -8.99
CA GLY A 103 -22.96 -5.97 -9.93
C GLY A 103 -23.43 -4.54 -9.60
N ARG A 104 -22.89 -3.93 -8.53
CA ARG A 104 -23.19 -2.53 -8.15
C ARG A 104 -22.73 -1.54 -9.20
N TRP A 105 -21.65 -1.86 -9.91
CA TRP A 105 -21.15 -1.08 -11.03
C TRP A 105 -21.84 -1.52 -12.33
N ASN A 106 -22.71 -0.67 -12.86
CA ASN A 106 -23.56 -0.98 -14.02
C ASN A 106 -23.14 -0.28 -15.33
N LYS A 107 -21.90 0.23 -15.40
CA LYS A 107 -21.39 0.92 -16.58
C LYS A 107 -20.71 -0.07 -17.55
N PRO A 108 -20.64 0.24 -18.86
CA PRO A 108 -20.04 -0.65 -19.87
C PRO A 108 -18.50 -0.63 -19.88
N PHE A 109 -17.86 -0.21 -18.79
CA PHE A 109 -16.41 -0.13 -18.62
C PHE A 109 -16.05 -0.44 -17.15
N PRO A 110 -14.80 -0.82 -16.82
CA PRO A 110 -14.42 -1.19 -15.46
C PRO A 110 -14.58 -0.04 -14.44
N ALA A 111 -14.84 -0.37 -13.18
CA ALA A 111 -14.83 0.60 -12.10
C ALA A 111 -13.40 1.12 -11.86
N TYR A 112 -13.26 2.44 -11.75
CA TYR A 112 -11.97 3.11 -11.53
C TYR A 112 -11.62 3.26 -10.04
N THR A 113 -12.64 3.47 -9.21
CA THR A 113 -12.57 3.62 -7.75
C THR A 113 -13.69 2.79 -7.14
N ILE A 114 -13.52 2.38 -5.88
CA ILE A 114 -14.53 1.67 -5.11
C ILE A 114 -14.96 2.43 -3.85
#